data_AF-R7ZDZ1-F1
#
_entry.id   AF-R7ZDZ1-F1
#
_cell.length_a   1.000
_cell.length_b   1.000
_cell.length_c   1.000
_cell.angle_alpha   90.00
_cell.angle_beta   90.00
_cell.angle_gamma   90.00
#
_symmetry.space_group_name_H-M   'P 1'
#
loop_
_entity.id
_entity.type
_entity.pdbx_description
1 polymer ?
#
loop_
_entity_poly.entity_id
_entity_poly.type
_entity_poly.pdbx_seq_one_letter_code
_entity_poly.pdbx_strand_id
1 'polypeptide(L)'
;MVRQYLIFIVMYGSAVPFYFALYQAFNLLRYIDENTAFSELSVKALKNIKCCAILISGLYVLGLPIFHFIAKKVEPPIGIMGLIIIFTSLIIAVFAAILQRLLQEAINIKSENDLTV
;
A
#
# COMPACT_ATOMS: atom_id res chain seq x y z
N MET A 1 15.61 16.30 -21.50
CA MET A 1 16.16 14.95 -21.25
C MET A 1 16.15 14.57 -19.77
N VAL A 2 17.02 15.09 -18.90
CA VAL A 2 17.16 14.63 -17.49
C VAL A 2 15.84 14.60 -16.68
N ARG A 3 14.96 15.59 -16.87
CA ARG A 3 13.67 15.69 -16.14
C ARG A 3 12.64 14.61 -16.49
N GLN A 4 12.64 14.06 -17.72
CA GLN A 4 11.75 12.95 -18.08
C GLN A 4 12.22 11.63 -17.46
N TYR A 5 13.54 11.42 -17.34
CA TYR A 5 14.09 10.23 -16.70
C TYR A 5 13.69 10.10 -15.23
N LEU A 6 13.58 11.23 -14.50
CA LEU A 6 13.11 11.21 -13.10
C LEU A 6 11.68 10.68 -12.97
N ILE A 7 10.79 11.03 -13.89
CA ILE A 7 9.41 10.56 -13.90
C ILE A 7 9.35 9.05 -14.12
N PHE A 8 10.12 8.56 -15.10
CA PHE A 8 10.24 7.12 -15.36
C PHE A 8 10.84 6.39 -14.16
N ILE A 9 11.87 6.92 -13.51
CA ILE A 9 12.46 6.32 -12.30
C ILE A 9 11.43 6.20 -11.17
N VAL A 10 10.62 7.24 -10.94
CA VAL A 10 9.57 7.20 -9.91
C VAL A 10 8.47 6.18 -10.25
N MET A 11 8.04 6.11 -11.52
CA MET A 11 7.03 5.15 -11.97
C MET A 11 7.53 3.70 -11.94
N TYR A 12 8.72 3.43 -12.47
CA TYR A 12 9.30 2.09 -12.43
C TYR A 12 9.69 1.69 -11.00
N GLY A 13 10.12 2.65 -10.18
CA GLY A 13 10.43 2.45 -8.77
C GLY A 13 9.21 2.10 -7.93
N SER A 14 8.03 2.68 -8.23
CA SER A 14 6.78 2.37 -7.54
C SER A 14 6.15 1.04 -7.96
N ALA A 15 6.53 0.50 -9.12
CA ALA A 15 6.06 -0.81 -9.58
C ALA A 15 6.49 -1.94 -8.64
N VAL A 16 7.70 -1.88 -8.08
CA VAL A 16 8.22 -2.90 -7.16
C VAL A 16 7.36 -3.06 -5.90
N PRO A 17 7.11 -2.00 -5.08
CA PRO A 17 6.24 -2.11 -3.92
C PRO A 17 4.78 -2.41 -4.30
N PHE A 18 4.32 -2.01 -5.50
CA PHE A 18 2.98 -2.35 -5.98
C PHE A 18 2.81 -3.87 -6.22
N TYR A 19 3.71 -4.50 -6.97
CA TYR A 19 3.67 -5.95 -7.19
C TYR A 19 3.88 -6.74 -5.90
N PHE A 20 4.74 -6.24 -5.00
CA PHE A 20 4.91 -6.84 -3.69
C PHE A 20 3.63 -6.78 -2.84
N ALA A 21 2.92 -5.64 -2.84
CA ALA A 21 1.63 -5.51 -2.18
C ALA A 21 0.58 -6.47 -2.76
N LEU A 22 0.53 -6.64 -4.08
CA LEU A 22 -0.35 -7.61 -4.74
C LEU A 22 -0.06 -9.05 -4.33
N TYR A 23 1.21 -9.45 -4.29
CA TYR A 23 1.62 -10.77 -3.81
C TYR A 23 1.17 -11.00 -2.36
N GLN A 24 1.32 -9.98 -1.51
CA GLN A 24 0.90 -10.06 -0.13
C GLN A 24 -0.62 -10.12 0.03
N ALA A 25 -1.38 -9.44 -0.84
CA ALA A 25 -2.84 -9.54 -0.90
C ALA A 25 -3.30 -10.93 -1.37
N PHE A 26 -2.60 -11.53 -2.33
CA PHE A 26 -2.86 -12.90 -2.75
C PHE A 26 -2.60 -13.91 -1.61
N ASN A 27 -1.52 -13.73 -0.86
CA ASN A 27 -1.26 -14.54 0.34
C ASN A 27 -2.37 -14.37 1.40
N LEU A 28 -2.91 -13.17 1.56
CA LEU A 28 -4.05 -12.95 2.45
C LEU A 28 -5.28 -13.76 2.01
N LEU A 29 -5.60 -13.73 0.71
CA LEU A 29 -6.71 -14.52 0.16
C LEU A 29 -6.51 -16.01 0.40
N ARG A 30 -5.27 -16.50 0.26
CA ARG A 30 -4.94 -17.89 0.57
C ARG A 30 -5.13 -18.22 2.06
N TYR A 31 -4.74 -17.33 2.98
CA TYR A 31 -5.01 -17.54 4.41
C TYR A 31 -6.51 -17.59 4.72
N ILE A 32 -7.33 -16.84 3.98
CA ILE A 32 -8.80 -16.91 4.09
C ILE A 32 -9.31 -18.27 3.62
N ASP A 33 -8.82 -18.75 2.47
CA ASP A 33 -9.19 -20.06 1.91
C ASP A 33 -8.76 -21.23 2.82
N GLU A 34 -7.57 -21.13 3.42
CA GLU A 34 -7.02 -22.10 4.37
C GLU A 34 -7.65 -22.00 5.78
N ASN A 35 -8.70 -21.19 6.00
CA ASN A 35 -9.33 -20.92 7.30
C ASN A 35 -8.38 -20.37 8.38
N THR A 36 -7.22 -19.84 7.99
CA THR A 36 -6.21 -19.22 8.86
C THR A 36 -6.22 -17.69 8.78
N ALA A 37 -7.33 -17.09 8.31
CA ALA A 37 -7.52 -15.65 8.22
C ALA A 37 -7.22 -14.91 9.53
N PHE A 38 -7.61 -15.48 10.66
CA PHE A 38 -7.35 -14.97 12.00
C PHE A 38 -6.05 -15.54 12.58
N SER A 39 -4.95 -15.31 11.87
CA SER A 39 -3.60 -15.67 12.30
C SER A 39 -2.68 -14.45 12.25
N GLU A 40 -1.62 -14.45 13.05
CA GLU A 40 -0.58 -13.42 12.99
C GLU A 40 0.01 -13.27 11.59
N LEU A 41 0.00 -14.33 10.77
CA LEU A 41 0.43 -14.31 9.38
C LEU A 41 -0.40 -13.35 8.52
N SER A 42 -1.73 -13.34 8.70
CA SER A 42 -2.65 -12.43 8.00
C SER A 42 -2.45 -10.99 8.44
N VAL A 43 -2.24 -10.74 9.73
CA VAL A 43 -1.92 -9.39 10.24
C VAL A 43 -0.58 -8.91 9.67
N LYS A 44 0.44 -9.78 9.62
CA LYS A 44 1.73 -9.47 9.01
C LYS A 44 1.60 -9.15 7.52
N ALA A 45 0.72 -9.87 6.83
CA ALA A 45 0.39 -9.58 5.43
C ALA A 45 -0.20 -8.18 5.25
N LEU A 46 -1.20 -7.81 6.04
CA LEU A 46 -1.77 -6.46 5.99
C LEU A 46 -0.77 -5.37 6.34
N LYS A 47 0.10 -5.62 7.33
CA LYS A 47 1.16 -4.68 7.72
C LYS A 47 2.11 -4.40 6.55
N ASN A 48 2.46 -5.44 5.79
CA ASN A 48 3.29 -5.32 4.59
C ASN A 48 2.58 -4.53 3.47
N ILE A 49 1.29 -4.80 3.22
CA ILE A 49 0.48 -4.05 2.23
C ILE A 49 0.42 -2.56 2.61
N LYS A 50 0.13 -2.26 3.88
CA LYS A 50 0.12 -0.90 4.41
C LYS A 50 1.48 -0.20 4.22
N CYS A 51 2.58 -0.90 4.53
CA CYS A 51 3.92 -0.35 4.36
C CYS A 51 4.21 0.00 2.89
N CYS A 52 3.83 -0.87 1.95
CA CYS A 52 3.98 -0.62 0.53
C CYS A 52 3.14 0.59 0.06
N ALA A 53 1.90 0.70 0.52
CA ALA A 53 1.04 1.84 0.21
C ALA A 53 1.61 3.16 0.76
N ILE A 54 2.23 3.15 1.94
CA ILE A 54 2.92 4.32 2.50
C ILE A 54 4.17 4.65 1.68
N LEU A 55 4.97 3.66 1.27
CA LEU A 55 6.16 3.88 0.45
C LEU A 55 5.80 4.49 -0.91
N ILE A 56 4.78 3.96 -1.58
CA ILE A 56 4.29 4.50 -2.86
C ILE A 56 3.79 5.93 -2.65
N SER A 57 2.96 6.16 -1.64
CA SER A 57 2.46 7.51 -1.34
C SER A 57 3.60 8.50 -1.07
N GLY A 58 4.56 8.13 -0.22
CA GLY A 58 5.73 8.95 0.08
C GLY A 58 6.59 9.26 -1.15
N LEU A 59 6.79 8.26 -2.02
CA LEU A 59 7.57 8.44 -3.24
C LEU A 59 6.91 9.47 -4.19
N TYR A 60 5.58 9.43 -4.34
CA TYR A 60 4.86 10.38 -5.18
C TYR A 60 4.69 11.76 -4.51
N VAL A 61 4.56 11.84 -3.18
CA VAL A 61 4.53 13.11 -2.43
C VAL A 61 5.89 13.84 -2.53
N LEU A 62 7.00 13.11 -2.43
CA LEU A 62 8.33 13.68 -2.67
C LEU A 62 8.56 14.02 -4.14
N GLY A 63 7.94 13.26 -5.06
CA GLY A 63 7.93 13.56 -6.49
C GLY A 63 7.11 14.81 -6.83
N LEU A 64 6.06 15.13 -6.10
CA LEU A 64 5.11 16.24 -6.35
C LEU A 64 5.77 17.62 -6.58
N PRO A 65 6.70 18.11 -5.73
CA PRO A 65 7.39 19.38 -5.97
C PRO A 65 8.24 19.34 -7.25
N ILE A 66 8.83 18.18 -7.57
CA ILE A 66 9.61 17.96 -8.79
C ILE A 66 8.66 17.97 -10.00
N PHE A 67 7.50 17.30 -9.90
CA PHE A 67 6.45 17.32 -10.91
C PHE A 67 5.91 18.72 -11.15
N HIS A 68 5.62 19.51 -10.11
CA HIS A 68 5.12 20.88 -10.25
C HIS A 68 6.13 21.78 -10.97
N PHE A 69 7.42 21.66 -10.64
CA PHE A 69 8.48 22.42 -11.29
C PHE A 69 8.67 22.04 -12.78
N ILE A 70 8.40 20.76 -13.12
CA ILE A 70 8.43 20.24 -14.50
C ILE A 70 7.15 20.59 -15.28
N ALA A 71 6.00 20.58 -14.61
CA ALA A 71 4.66 20.75 -15.18
C ALA A 71 4.43 22.13 -15.80
N LYS A 72 5.26 23.13 -15.48
CA LYS A 72 5.27 24.41 -16.24
C LYS A 72 5.52 24.22 -17.74
N LYS A 73 5.98 23.04 -18.18
CA LYS A 73 6.26 22.68 -19.57
C LYS A 73 5.54 21.41 -20.05
N VAL A 74 4.70 20.79 -19.22
CA VAL A 74 4.05 19.51 -19.49
C VAL A 74 2.54 19.70 -19.38
N GLU A 75 1.78 19.06 -20.26
CA GLU A 75 0.34 19.22 -20.32
C GLU A 75 -0.34 18.95 -18.96
N PRO A 76 -1.38 19.74 -18.59
CA PRO A 76 -2.08 19.64 -17.30
C PRO A 76 -2.52 18.22 -16.84
N PRO A 77 -2.83 17.23 -17.71
CA PRO A 77 -3.27 15.91 -17.28
C PRO A 77 -2.26 15.13 -16.42
N ILE A 78 -0.95 15.36 -16.59
CA ILE A 78 0.08 14.51 -15.96
C ILE A 78 0.23 14.80 -14.45
N GLY A 79 0.02 16.05 -14.03
CA GLY A 79 0.03 16.41 -12.60
C GLY A 79 -1.15 15.82 -11.82
N ILE A 80 -2.32 15.74 -12.46
CA ILE A 80 -3.55 15.18 -11.88
C ILE A 80 -3.39 13.67 -11.66
N MET A 81 -2.74 12.96 -12.58
CA MET A 81 -2.50 11.52 -12.45
C MET A 81 -1.68 11.17 -11.20
N GLY A 82 -0.63 11.94 -10.90
CA GLY A 82 0.16 11.75 -9.68
C GLY A 82 -0.67 11.93 -8.40
N LEU A 83 -1.59 12.90 -8.40
CA LEU A 83 -2.47 13.16 -7.27
C LEU A 83 -3.48 12.04 -7.06
N ILE A 84 -4.04 11.47 -8.14
CA ILE A 84 -4.90 10.29 -8.08
C ILE A 84 -4.16 9.10 -7.46
N ILE A 85 -2.91 8.84 -7.89
CA ILE A 85 -2.11 7.72 -7.36
C ILE A 85 -1.88 7.86 -5.85
N ILE A 86 -1.52 9.07 -5.38
CA ILE A 86 -1.34 9.34 -3.94
C ILE A 86 -2.64 9.08 -3.18
N PHE A 87 -3.76 9.58 -3.72
CA PHE A 87 -5.07 9.43 -3.08
C PHE A 87 -5.51 7.96 -3.01
N THR A 88 -5.36 7.20 -4.10
CA THR A 88 -5.64 5.77 -4.14
C THR A 88 -4.75 5.00 -3.14
N SER A 89 -3.46 5.33 -3.08
CA SER A 89 -2.54 4.68 -2.13
C SER A 89 -2.91 4.99 -0.69
N LEU A 90 -3.36 6.21 -0.39
CA LEU A 90 -3.83 6.59 0.93
C LEU A 90 -5.08 5.79 1.33
N ILE A 91 -6.06 5.66 0.42
CA ILE A 91 -7.26 4.84 0.65
C ILE A 91 -6.85 3.41 1.00
N ILE A 92 -5.98 2.79 0.18
CA ILE A 92 -5.51 1.42 0.42
C ILE A 92 -4.80 1.32 1.78
N ALA A 93 -3.96 2.29 2.14
CA ALA A 93 -3.26 2.29 3.43
C ALA A 93 -4.23 2.37 4.61
N VAL A 94 -5.27 3.20 4.52
CA VAL A 94 -6.30 3.34 5.56
C VAL A 94 -7.11 2.06 5.67
N PHE A 95 -7.59 1.50 4.55
CA PHE A 95 -8.32 0.23 4.55
C PHE A 95 -7.48 -0.92 5.13
N ALA A 96 -6.23 -1.05 4.70
CA ALA A 96 -5.31 -2.06 5.23
C ALA A 96 -5.08 -1.86 6.74
N ALA A 97 -4.96 -0.63 7.22
CA ALA A 97 -4.80 -0.34 8.65
C ALA A 97 -6.04 -0.71 9.48
N ILE A 98 -7.24 -0.44 8.95
CA ILE A 98 -8.50 -0.80 9.60
C ILE A 98 -8.62 -2.32 9.68
N LEU A 99 -8.46 -3.02 8.55
CA LEU A 99 -8.53 -4.49 8.52
C LEU A 99 -7.44 -5.12 9.41
N GLN A 100 -6.25 -4.50 9.50
CA GLN A 100 -5.16 -4.99 10.35
C GLN A 100 -5.58 -4.96 11.82
N ARG A 101 -6.23 -3.87 12.26
CA ARG A 101 -6.75 -3.75 13.63
C ARG A 101 -7.85 -4.76 13.92
N LEU A 102 -8.82 -4.89 13.01
CA LEU A 102 -9.93 -5.83 13.16
C LEU A 102 -9.45 -7.29 13.27
N LEU A 103 -8.49 -7.69 12.42
CA LEU A 103 -7.92 -9.04 12.49
C LEU A 103 -7.13 -9.25 13.78
N GLN A 104 -6.37 -8.24 14.24
CA GLN A 104 -5.62 -8.33 15.49
C GLN A 104 -6.54 -8.49 16.71
N GLU A 105 -7.65 -7.74 16.75
CA GLU A 105 -8.67 -7.87 17.82
C GLU A 105 -9.31 -9.25 17.81
N ALA A 106 -9.70 -9.76 16.63
CA ALA A 106 -10.26 -11.10 16.49
C ALA A 106 -9.28 -12.20 16.93
N ILE A 107 -7.98 -12.06 16.62
CA ILE A 107 -6.94 -13.00 17.09
C ILE A 107 -6.83 -12.95 18.61
N ASN A 108 -6.84 -11.76 19.22
CA ASN A 108 -6.72 -11.62 20.66
C ASN A 108 -7.90 -12.27 21.41
N ILE A 109 -9.12 -12.07 20.90
CA ILE A 109 -10.34 -12.70 21.45
C ILE A 109 -10.25 -14.23 21.34
N LYS A 110 -9.82 -14.75 20.19
CA LYS A 110 -9.65 -16.20 19.99
C LYS A 110 -8.59 -16.78 20.96
N SER A 111 -7.47 -16.08 21.12
CA SER A 111 -6.39 -16.48 22.03
C SER A 111 -6.82 -16.47 23.50
N GLU A 112 -7.66 -15.53 23.92
CA GLU A 112 -8.18 -15.47 25.30
C GLU A 112 -9.18 -16.60 25.59
N ASN A 113 -10.02 -16.95 24.61
CA ASN A 113 -10.95 -18.07 24.71
C ASN A 113 -10.21 -19.43 24.76
N ASP A 114 -9.12 -19.60 24.00
CA ASP A 114 -8.30 -20.83 24.06
C ASP A 114 -7.53 -20.99 25.40
N LEU A 115 -7.35 -19.90 26.18
CA LEU A 115 -6.63 -19.92 27.47
C LEU A 115 -7.53 -20.13 28.70
N THR A 116 -8.86 -20.06 28.54
CA THR A 116 -9.83 -20.16 29.65
C THR A 116 -10.59 -21.49 29.69
N VAL A 117 -10.34 -22.39 28.75
CA VAL A 117 -10.90 -23.75 28.71
C VAL A 117 -9.87 -24.78 29.17
#